data_AF-A0A7L2SUH8-F1
#
_entry.id   AF-A0A7L2SUH8-F1
#
_cell.length_a   1.000
_cell.length_b   1.000
_cell.length_c   1.000
_cell.angle_alpha   90.00
_cell.angle_beta   90.00
_cell.angle_gamma   90.00
#
_symmetry.space_group_name_H-M   'P 1'
#
loop_
_entity.id
_entity.type
_entity.pdbx_description
1 polymer ?
#
loop_
_entity_poly.entity_id
_entity_poly.type
_entity_poly.pdbx_seq_one_letter_code
_entity_poly.pdbx_strand_id
1 'polypeptide(L)' 'MPCPPECPESLHDLMCQCWRKDPEERPTFEYLQAFLEDYFTSTEPQYQPGENL' A
#
# COMPACT_ATOMS: atom_id res chain seq x y z
N MET A 1 13.35 3.57 -10.85
CA MET A 1 13.29 2.13 -11.17
C MET A 1 11.90 1.85 -11.73
N PRO A 2 11.77 1.20 -12.90
CA PRO A 2 10.46 0.96 -13.50
C PRO A 2 9.64 -0.05 -12.69
N CYS A 3 8.31 -0.01 -12.84
CA CYS A 3 7.41 -1.02 -12.30
C CYS A 3 7.67 -2.37 -12.99
N PRO A 4 7.86 -3.47 -12.25
CA PRO A 4 7.96 -4.80 -12.85
C PRO A 4 6.66 -5.19 -13.58
N PRO A 5 6.73 -6.02 -14.64
CA PRO A 5 5.54 -6.62 -15.23
C PRO A 5 4.71 -7.36 -14.18
N GLU A 6 3.38 -7.24 -14.26
CA GLU A 6 2.41 -7.87 -13.34
C GLU A 6 2.44 -7.36 -11.89
N CYS A 7 3.23 -6.32 -11.58
CA CYS A 7 3.21 -5.68 -10.27
C CYS A 7 2.09 -4.62 -10.20
N PRO A 8 1.22 -4.65 -9.18
CA PRO A 8 0.27 -3.57 -8.94
C PRO A 8 0.97 -2.22 -8.76
N GLU A 9 0.43 -1.16 -9.36
CA GLU A 9 1.01 0.19 -9.27
C GLU A 9 1.17 0.66 -7.82
N SER A 10 0.22 0.36 -6.94
CA SER A 10 0.28 0.71 -5.51
C SER A 10 1.45 0.06 -4.76
N LEU A 11 1.85 -1.16 -5.12
CA LEU A 11 3.05 -1.77 -4.56
C LEU A 11 4.32 -1.13 -5.11
N HIS A 12 4.34 -0.79 -6.40
CA HIS A 12 5.46 -0.06 -6.99
C HIS A 12 5.63 1.34 -6.41
N ASP A 13 4.53 2.03 -6.12
CA ASP A 13 4.53 3.31 -5.41
C ASP A 13 5.12 3.19 -4.01
N LEU A 14 4.78 2.12 -3.27
CA LEU A 14 5.41 1.84 -1.98
C LEU A 14 6.92 1.64 -2.13
N MET A 15 7.38 0.91 -3.15
CA MET A 15 8.80 0.75 -3.43
C MET A 15 9.48 2.10 -3.74
N CYS A 16 8.82 2.96 -4.51
CA CYS A 16 9.32 4.31 -4.80
C CYS A 16 9.46 5.16 -3.53
N GLN A 17 8.56 5.01 -2.54
CA GLN A 17 8.69 5.65 -1.23
C GLN A 17 9.93 5.14 -0.47
N CYS A 18 10.19 3.83 -0.50
CA CYS A 18 11.40 3.24 0.10
C CYS A 18 12.70 3.74 -0.57
N TRP A 19 12.65 4.11 -1.85
CA TRP A 19 13.79 4.60 -2.61
C TRP A 19 13.94 6.13 -2.65
N ARG A 20 13.26 6.87 -1.76
CA ARG A 20 13.45 8.31 -1.68
C ARG A 20 14.91 8.68 -1.40
N LYS A 21 15.34 9.75 -2.07
CA LYS A 21 16.71 10.25 -1.99
C LYS A 21 17.07 10.62 -0.56
N ASP A 22 16.19 11.37 0.10
CA ASP A 22 16.34 11.74 1.51
C ASP A 22 15.93 10.56 2.40
N PRO A 23 16.82 10.05 3.28
CA PRO A 23 16.50 8.99 4.23
C PRO A 23 15.34 9.31 5.16
N GLU A 24 15.18 10.58 5.56
CA GLU A 24 14.14 10.99 6.53
C GLU A 24 12.74 10.98 5.91
N GLU A 25 12.64 10.96 4.58
CA GLU A 25 11.36 10.86 3.87
C GLU A 25 10.92 9.41 3.64
N ARG A 26 11.77 8.42 3.95
CA ARG A 26 11.44 7.01 3.74
C ARG A 26 10.46 6.53 4.81
N PRO A 27 9.54 5.61 4.48
CA PRO A 27 8.63 5.06 5.46
C PRO A 27 9.37 4.26 6.54
N THR A 28 8.79 4.21 7.74
CA THR A 28 9.25 3.33 8.81
C THR A 28 8.88 1.87 8.51
N PHE A 29 9.57 0.93 9.13
CA PHE A 29 9.19 -0.49 9.04
C PHE A 29 7.82 -0.77 9.64
N GLU A 30 7.42 -0.01 10.68
CA GLU A 30 6.07 -0.10 11.26
C GLU A 30 4.98 0.23 10.23
N TYR A 31 5.16 1.32 9.47
CA TYR A 31 4.24 1.68 8.39
C TYR A 31 4.22 0.61 7.27
N LEU A 32 5.40 0.15 6.85
CA LEU A 32 5.51 -0.86 5.80
C LEU A 32 4.80 -2.16 6.20
N GLN A 33 4.95 -2.58 7.46
CA GLN A 33 4.29 -3.78 7.97
C GLN A 33 2.78 -3.63 7.92
N ALA A 34 2.23 -2.57 8.52
CA ALA A 34 0.78 -2.34 8.54
C ALA A 34 0.19 -2.25 7.13
N PHE A 35 0.86 -1.51 6.23
CA PHE A 35 0.43 -1.39 4.83
C PHE A 35 0.36 -2.74 4.12
N LEU A 36 1.37 -3.60 4.30
CA LEU A 36 1.45 -4.90 3.63
C LEU A 36 0.48 -5.93 4.22
N GLU A 37 0.22 -5.86 5.53
CA GLU A 37 -0.79 -6.69 6.21
C GLU A 37 -2.21 -6.37 5.69
N ASP A 38 -2.50 -5.09 5.47
CA ASP A 38 -3.81 -4.62 5.03
C ASP A 38 -3.98 -4.53 3.50
N TYR A 39 -2.93 -4.86 2.73
CA TYR A 39 -2.85 -4.56 1.31
C TYR A 39 -3.98 -5.18 0.47
N PHE A 40 -4.39 -6.40 0.80
CA PHE A 40 -5.47 -7.11 0.08
C PHE A 40 -6.86 -6.89 0.69
N THR A 41 -6.94 -6.39 1.92
CA THR A 41 -8.21 -6.19 2.64
C THR A 41 -8.73 -4.76 2.48
N SER A 42 -7.84 -3.77 2.43
CA SER A 42 -8.19 -2.35 2.22
C SER A 42 -8.55 -2.03 0.76
N THR A 43 -8.33 -2.96 -0.16
CA THR A 43 -8.78 -2.86 -1.57
C THR A 43 -10.20 -3.36 -1.80
N GLU A 44 -10.85 -3.98 -0.82
CA GLU A 44 -12.26 -4.35 -0.92
C GLU A 44 -13.16 -3.13 -0.61
N PRO A 45 -14.29 -2.95 -1.31
CA PRO A 45 -15.23 -1.88 -0.97
C PRO A 45 -15.66 -2.05 0.48
N GLN A 46 -15.45 -1.00 1.27
CA GLN A 46 -15.87 -0.91 2.67
C GLN A 46 -17.30 -1.48 2.80
N TYR A 47 -17.47 -2.46 3.69
CA TYR A 47 -18.77 -3.09 3.97
C TYR A 47 -19.89 -2.04 4.02
N GLN A 48 -20.84 -2.12 3.09
CA GLN A 48 -22.05 -1.30 3.17
C GLN A 48 -23.03 -2.02 4.10
N PRO A 49 -23.38 -1.45 5.27
CA PRO A 49 -24.41 -2.03 6.10
C PRO A 49 -25.69 -2.05 5.28
N GLY A 50 -26.23 -3.26 5.04
CA GLY A 50 -27.46 -3.43 4.30
C GLY A 50 -28.57 -2.61 4.97
N GLU A 51 -29.08 -1.61 4.25
CA GLU A 51 -30.40 -1.08 4.55
C GLU A 51 -31.38 -2.24 4.37
N ASN A 52 -31.96 -2.70 5.49
CA ASN A 52 -33.25 -3.40 5.66
C ASN A 52 -33.15 -4.49 6.74
N LEU A 53 -33.41 -4.08 7.98
CA LEU A 53 -34.27 -4.82 8.92
C LEU A 53 -35.27 -3.83 9.52
#